data_AF-A0A3E0QMJ4-F1
#
_entry.id   AF-A0A3E0QMJ4-F1
#
_cell.length_a   1.000
_cell.length_b   1.000
_cell.length_c   1.000
_cell.angle_alpha   90.00
_cell.angle_beta   90.00
_cell.angle_gamma   90.00
#
_symmetry.space_group_name_H-M   'P 1'
#
loop_
_entity.id
_entity.type
_entity.pdbx_description
1 polymer ?
#
loop_
_entity_poly.entity_id
_entity_poly.type
_entity_poly.pdbx_seq_one_letter_code
_entity_poly.pdbx_strand_id
1 'polypeptide(L)'
;MTSKDLSIFNSLRPFSIGFDDMFDQFENMLGNGSLTMQSNYPPYNIRRTGKDNYAIEVALAGFNKKDVEVEFEDNLLTVRTKQVNKSEDKTVDGEIIHKGISQRQFAR
;
A
#
# COMPACT_ATOMS: atom_id res chain seq x y z
N MET A 1 14.73 -18.24 1.00
CA MET A 1 15.49 -18.57 -0.23
C MET A 1 15.25 -17.49 -1.31
N THR A 2 15.45 -16.21 -0.99
CA THR A 2 15.13 -15.06 -1.89
C THR A 2 16.37 -14.28 -2.37
N SER A 3 17.57 -14.66 -1.91
CA SER A 3 18.82 -13.94 -2.20
C SER A 3 19.34 -14.15 -3.64
N LYS A 4 18.85 -15.16 -4.36
CA LYS A 4 19.36 -15.50 -5.69
C LYS A 4 18.81 -14.59 -6.79
N ASP A 5 17.57 -14.11 -6.65
CA ASP A 5 16.91 -13.30 -7.68
C ASP A 5 17.50 -11.88 -7.74
N LEU A 6 17.73 -11.23 -6.60
CA LEU A 6 18.36 -9.91 -6.53
C LEU A 6 19.79 -9.88 -7.11
N SER A 7 20.54 -10.98 -6.99
CA SER A 7 21.91 -11.08 -7.51
C SER A 7 21.98 -11.03 -9.04
N ILE A 8 20.97 -11.55 -9.73
CA ILE A 8 20.94 -11.56 -11.20
C ILE A 8 20.64 -10.14 -11.70
N PHE A 9 19.71 -9.41 -11.08
CA PHE A 9 19.37 -8.05 -11.49
C PHE A 9 20.51 -7.06 -11.22
N ASN A 10 21.19 -7.16 -10.07
CA ASN A 10 22.36 -6.32 -9.81
C ASN A 10 23.55 -6.59 -10.73
N SER A 11 23.68 -7.81 -11.28
CA SER A 11 24.71 -8.11 -12.30
C SER A 11 24.47 -7.44 -13.65
N LEU A 12 23.23 -7.00 -13.92
CA LEU A 12 22.85 -6.38 -15.19
C LEU A 12 23.00 -4.85 -15.18
N ARG A 13 23.01 -4.21 -14.01
CA ARG A 13 23.17 -2.73 -13.88
C ARG A 13 24.38 -2.18 -14.67
N PRO A 14 25.59 -2.78 -14.64
CA PRO A 14 26.74 -2.27 -15.40
C PRO A 14 26.57 -2.33 -16.92
N PHE A 15 25.61 -3.12 -17.42
CA PHE A 15 25.33 -3.31 -18.84
C PHE A 15 24.12 -2.48 -19.32
N SER A 16 23.52 -1.66 -18.45
CA SER A 16 22.34 -0.86 -18.74
C SER A 16 22.55 0.58 -18.31
N ILE A 17 22.49 1.53 -19.25
CA ILE A 17 22.62 2.96 -18.96
C ILE A 17 21.21 3.58 -18.96
N GLY A 18 20.87 4.32 -17.90
CA GLY A 18 19.59 5.04 -17.78
C GLY A 18 18.41 4.20 -17.28
N PHE A 19 18.67 2.96 -16.83
CA PHE A 19 17.66 2.08 -16.22
C PHE A 19 17.78 1.98 -14.70
N ASP A 20 18.66 2.78 -14.08
CA ASP A 20 18.94 2.74 -12.64
C ASP A 20 17.66 2.86 -11.79
N ASP A 21 16.76 3.80 -12.14
CA ASP A 21 15.45 3.96 -11.48
C ASP A 21 14.57 2.71 -11.58
N MET A 22 14.62 2.00 -12.71
CA MET A 22 13.86 0.75 -12.87
C MET A 22 14.44 -0.37 -12.01
N PHE A 23 15.77 -0.44 -11.90
CA PHE A 23 16.41 -1.41 -11.01
C PHE A 23 16.13 -1.10 -9.54
N ASP A 24 16.15 0.17 -9.14
CA ASP A 24 15.84 0.58 -7.77
C ASP A 24 14.38 0.31 -7.41
N GLN A 25 13.43 0.57 -8.31
CA GLN A 25 12.02 0.20 -8.12
C GLN A 25 11.84 -1.32 -7.99
N PHE A 26 12.54 -2.10 -8.81
CA PHE A 26 12.46 -3.55 -8.80
C PHE A 26 13.11 -4.15 -7.54
N GLU A 27 14.23 -3.58 -7.09
CA GLU A 27 14.87 -3.92 -5.83
C GLU A 27 13.98 -3.57 -4.63
N ASN A 28 13.27 -2.44 -4.64
CA ASN A 28 12.28 -2.12 -3.61
C ASN A 28 11.10 -3.10 -3.61
N MET A 29 10.66 -3.55 -4.78
CA MET A 29 9.59 -4.55 -4.92
C MET A 29 10.02 -5.93 -4.41
N LEU A 30 11.27 -6.35 -4.67
CA LEU A 30 11.82 -7.66 -4.29
C LEU A 30 12.45 -7.69 -2.89
N GLY A 31 13.04 -6.58 -2.45
CA GLY A 31 13.75 -6.40 -1.18
C GLY A 31 12.83 -6.32 0.03
N ASN A 32 11.55 -6.04 -0.18
CA ASN A 32 10.49 -6.21 0.82
C ASN A 32 10.17 -7.69 1.05
N GLY A 33 11.16 -8.45 1.53
CA GLY A 33 11.06 -9.83 2.02
C GLY A 33 10.14 -10.02 3.24
N SER A 34 9.34 -9.00 3.60
CA SER A 34 8.28 -9.02 4.61
C SER A 34 6.89 -8.99 3.95
N LEU A 35 6.70 -9.73 2.85
CA LEU A 35 5.38 -10.12 2.33
C LEU A 35 4.70 -11.19 3.21
N THR A 36 5.14 -11.35 4.47
CA THR A 36 4.57 -12.31 5.41
C THR A 36 3.19 -11.81 5.91
N MET A 37 2.16 -12.31 5.25
CA MET A 37 0.80 -12.56 5.77
C MET A 37 -0.11 -11.39 6.19
N GLN A 38 0.29 -10.11 6.08
CA GLN A 38 -0.61 -8.97 6.32
C GLN A 38 -1.03 -8.18 5.06
N SER A 39 -0.51 -8.53 3.88
CA SER A 39 -0.22 -7.53 2.83
C SER A 39 -1.29 -7.25 1.76
N ASN A 40 -2.58 -7.56 1.99
CA ASN A 40 -3.65 -7.24 1.02
C ASN A 40 -4.75 -6.34 1.60
N TYR A 41 -4.39 -5.55 2.60
CA TYR A 41 -5.26 -4.51 3.14
C TYR A 41 -4.64 -3.12 3.01
N PRO A 42 -5.45 -2.12 2.66
CA PRO A 42 -6.85 -2.24 2.26
C PRO A 42 -7.00 -2.93 0.90
N PRO A 43 -8.06 -3.72 0.67
CA PRO A 43 -8.28 -4.31 -0.65
C PRO A 43 -8.53 -3.19 -1.66
N TYR A 44 -7.95 -3.32 -2.85
CA TYR A 44 -8.06 -2.32 -3.90
C TYR A 44 -8.19 -2.94 -5.29
N ASN A 45 -8.75 -2.17 -6.23
CA ASN A 45 -8.78 -2.47 -7.65
C ASN A 45 -7.96 -1.44 -8.42
N ILE A 46 -7.39 -1.85 -9.55
CA ILE A 46 -6.81 -0.94 -10.55
C ILE A 46 -7.57 -1.16 -11.84
N ARG A 47 -8.27 -0.12 -12.30
CA ARG A 47 -9.12 -0.15 -13.49
C ARG A 47 -8.56 0.78 -14.56
N ARG A 48 -8.36 0.27 -15.76
CA ARG A 48 -7.99 1.10 -16.92
C ARG A 48 -9.23 1.86 -17.41
N THR A 49 -9.14 3.18 -17.48
CA THR A 49 -10.25 4.07 -17.91
C THR A 49 -9.99 4.74 -19.26
N GLY A 50 -8.78 4.59 -19.82
CA GLY A 50 -8.42 5.07 -21.14
C GLY A 50 -7.10 4.47 -21.63
N LYS A 51 -6.54 5.01 -22.72
CA LYS A 51 -5.27 4.53 -23.25
C LYS A 51 -4.16 4.62 -22.20
N ASP A 52 -4.05 5.76 -21.53
CA ASP A 52 -3.01 6.04 -20.52
C ASP A 52 -3.60 6.49 -19.18
N ASN A 53 -4.87 6.18 -18.93
CA ASN A 53 -5.59 6.56 -17.71
C ASN A 53 -5.97 5.34 -16.88
N TYR A 54 -5.73 5.45 -15.57
CA TYR A 54 -6.02 4.42 -14.58
C TYR A 54 -6.79 5.02 -13.40
N ALA A 55 -7.72 4.24 -12.87
CA ALA A 55 -8.45 4.53 -11.65
C ALA A 55 -8.10 3.49 -10.59
N ILE A 56 -7.74 3.95 -9.40
CA ILE A 56 -7.46 3.09 -8.24
C ILE A 56 -8.64 3.20 -7.29
N GLU A 57 -9.24 2.07 -6.95
CA GLU A 57 -10.39 1.99 -6.04
C GLU A 57 -9.95 1.27 -4.78
N VAL A 58 -10.15 1.86 -3.60
CA VAL A 58 -9.67 1.29 -2.33
C VAL A 58 -10.86 1.12 -1.38
N ALA A 59 -11.05 -0.07 -0.82
CA ALA A 59 -12.16 -0.34 0.09
C ALA A 59 -11.79 0.01 1.55
N LEU A 60 -12.32 1.14 2.03
CA LEU A 60 -12.02 1.70 3.35
C LEU A 60 -13.26 1.72 4.26
N ALA A 61 -13.69 0.54 4.72
CA ALA A 61 -14.83 0.44 5.64
C ALA A 61 -14.53 1.13 6.98
N GLY A 62 -15.44 1.99 7.44
CA GLY A 62 -15.32 2.67 8.75
C GLY A 62 -14.37 3.88 8.78
N PHE A 63 -13.88 4.32 7.62
CA PHE A 63 -13.10 5.56 7.47
C PHE A 63 -13.93 6.64 6.80
N ASN A 64 -13.83 7.85 7.30
CA ASN A 64 -14.35 9.03 6.60
C ASN A 64 -13.26 9.62 5.70
N LYS A 65 -13.66 10.48 4.75
CA LYS A 65 -12.73 11.21 3.88
C LYS A 65 -11.65 11.98 4.65
N LYS A 66 -11.98 12.49 5.84
CA LYS A 66 -11.05 13.22 6.73
C LYS A 66 -10.04 12.32 7.46
N ASP A 67 -10.29 11.00 7.50
CA ASP A 67 -9.46 10.02 8.20
C ASP A 67 -8.36 9.44 7.27
N VAL A 68 -8.34 9.83 5.99
CA VAL A 68 -7.48 9.26 4.94
C VAL A 68 -6.66 10.37 4.28
N GLU A 69 -5.41 10.07 4.00
CA GLU A 69 -4.45 10.90 3.28
C GLU A 69 -4.05 10.19 1.99
N VAL A 70 -3.98 10.96 0.90
CA VAL A 70 -3.48 10.50 -0.40
C VAL A 70 -2.42 11.49 -0.84
N GLU A 71 -1.21 11.00 -1.04
CA GLU A 71 -0.03 11.76 -1.44
C GLU A 71 0.55 11.15 -2.72
N PHE A 72 1.02 11.99 -3.63
CA PHE A 72 1.67 11.55 -4.86
C PHE A 72 2.92 12.39 -5.08
N GLU A 73 4.08 11.78 -4.85
CA GLU A 73 5.39 12.40 -5.00
C GLU A 73 6.33 11.38 -5.66
N ASP A 74 7.23 11.83 -6.54
CA ASP A 74 8.24 10.99 -7.19
C ASP A 74 7.71 9.68 -7.82
N ASN A 75 6.58 9.77 -8.53
CA ASN A 75 5.86 8.64 -9.12
C ASN A 75 5.40 7.57 -8.13
N LEU A 76 5.34 7.89 -6.84
CA LEU A 76 4.86 7.02 -5.77
C LEU A 76 3.53 7.56 -5.23
N LEU A 77 2.45 6.82 -5.47
CA LEU A 77 1.16 7.08 -4.84
C LEU A 77 1.12 6.42 -3.47
N THR A 78 1.03 7.24 -2.43
CA THR A 78 0.90 6.78 -1.05
C THR A 78 -0.53 7.03 -0.55
N VAL A 79 -1.19 6.00 -0.02
CA VAL A 79 -2.49 6.09 0.65
C VAL A 79 -2.34 5.63 2.09
N ARG A 80 -2.59 6.53 3.04
CA ARG A 80 -2.39 6.27 4.47
C ARG A 80 -3.55 6.76 5.33
N THR A 81 -3.76 6.12 6.47
CA THR A 81 -4.69 6.63 7.49
C THR A 81 -4.07 7.80 8.24
N LYS A 82 -4.82 8.90 8.36
CA LYS A 82 -4.48 9.96 9.30
C LYS A 82 -4.67 9.40 10.71
N GLN A 83 -3.68 9.59 11.58
CA GLN A 83 -3.73 9.21 13.00
C GLN A 83 -4.88 9.97 13.68
N VAL A 84 -6.10 9.46 13.57
CA VAL A 84 -7.19 9.86 14.43
C VAL A 84 -7.13 8.89 15.58
N ASN A 85 -6.77 9.39 16.76
CA ASN A 85 -7.10 8.76 18.02
C ASN A 85 -8.63 8.63 18.07
N LYS A 86 -9.19 7.65 17.36
CA LYS A 86 -10.54 7.14 17.62
C LYS A 86 -10.38 6.46 18.96
N SER A 87 -10.52 7.30 19.98
CA SER A 87 -10.60 6.94 21.37
C SER A 87 -11.36 5.63 21.44
N GLU A 88 -10.75 4.65 22.09
CA GLU A 88 -11.46 3.48 22.59
C GLU A 88 -12.79 3.97 23.16
N ASP A 89 -13.86 3.44 22.58
CA ASP A 89 -15.18 3.33 23.19
C ASP A 89 -15.73 4.61 23.83
N LYS A 90 -16.12 5.59 23.00
CA LYS A 90 -17.33 6.34 23.33
C LYS A 90 -18.51 5.66 22.64
N THR A 91 -19.06 4.71 23.38
CA THR A 91 -20.41 4.18 23.30
C THR A 91 -21.38 5.11 22.57
N VAL A 92 -21.55 4.87 21.27
CA VAL A 92 -22.71 5.38 20.52
C VAL A 92 -23.53 4.14 20.17
N ASP A 93 -24.66 4.01 20.86
CA ASP A 93 -25.75 3.05 20.66
C ASP A 93 -25.41 1.55 20.79
N GLY A 94 -25.41 1.09 22.04
CA GLY A 94 -25.51 -0.34 22.38
C GLY A 94 -24.20 -1.05 22.67
N GLU A 95 -24.30 -2.12 23.45
CA GLU A 95 -23.18 -3.01 23.77
C GLU A 95 -22.75 -3.76 22.48
N ILE A 96 -21.50 -3.57 22.06
CA ILE A 96 -20.96 -4.29 20.89
C ILE A 96 -20.67 -5.73 21.31
N ILE A 97 -21.58 -6.65 20.99
CA ILE A 97 -21.43 -8.08 21.31
C ILE A 97 -20.36 -8.74 20.40
N HIS A 98 -20.20 -8.24 19.17
CA HIS A 98 -19.20 -8.74 18.22
C HIS A 98 -18.71 -7.63 17.27
N LYS A 99 -17.39 -7.51 17.08
CA LYS A 99 -16.75 -6.50 16.21
C LYS A 99 -15.98 -7.18 15.06
N GLY A 100 -16.68 -7.40 13.93
CA GLY A 100 -16.08 -8.00 12.73
C GLY A 100 -15.35 -7.03 11.80
N ILE A 101 -15.58 -5.72 11.93
CA ILE A 101 -14.95 -4.68 11.10
C ILE A 101 -13.77 -4.08 11.86
N SER A 102 -12.55 -4.37 11.38
CA SER A 102 -11.33 -3.79 11.94
C SER A 102 -11.05 -2.43 11.30
N GLN A 103 -10.92 -1.39 12.12
CA GLN A 103 -10.44 -0.06 11.73
C GLN A 103 -8.91 0.02 11.88
N ARG A 104 -8.20 -0.95 11.30
CA ARG A 104 -6.73 -0.99 11.36
C ARG A 104 -6.13 0.16 10.56
N GLN A 105 -5.07 0.75 11.11
CA GLN A 105 -4.26 1.72 10.40
C GLN A 105 -3.55 1.04 9.22
N PHE A 106 -3.35 1.79 8.15
CA PHE A 106 -2.62 1.32 6.99
C PHE A 106 -1.81 2.47 6.35
N ALA A 107 -0.73 2.09 5.67
CA ALA A 107 0.04 2.94 4.78
C ALA A 107 0.47 2.05 3.61
N ARG A 108 0.16 2.49 2.39
CA ARG A 108 0.47 1.80 1.13
C ARG A 108 1.04 2.77 0.14
#